data_AF-A0A382QTP0-F1
#
_entry.id   AF-A0A382QTP0-F1
#
_cell.length_a   1.000
_cell.length_b   1.000
_cell.length_c   1.000
_cell.angle_alpha   90.00
_cell.angle_beta   90.00
_cell.angle_gamma   90.00
#
_symmetry.space_group_name_H-M   'P 1'
#
loop_
_entity.id
_entity.type
_entity.pdbx_description
1 polymer ?
#
loop_
_entity_poly.entity_id
_entity_poly.type
_entity_poly.pdbx_seq_one_letter_code
_entity_poly.pdbx_strand_id
1 'polypeptide(L)' 'MKKANKKANAAIIVIGNEILSGRTQDVNVVLLSKWLNELGVKVEEVRVIPDLEDSIVSTINEVRKNFKYI' A
#
# COMPACT_ATOMS: atom_id res chain seq x y z
N MET A 1 8.27 -4.32 -28.37
CA MET A 1 7.62 -5.42 -27.63
C MET A 1 6.47 -4.84 -26.81
N LYS A 2 5.21 -5.15 -27.15
CA LYS A 2 4.04 -4.71 -26.36
C LYS A 2 3.91 -5.66 -25.16
N LYS A 3 4.38 -5.27 -23.97
CA LYS A 3 3.96 -5.93 -22.72
C LYS A 3 2.46 -5.70 -22.60
N ALA A 4 1.69 -6.78 -22.53
CA ALA A 4 0.26 -6.71 -22.24
C ALA A 4 0.10 -6.10 -20.84
N ASN A 5 -0.09 -4.78 -20.79
CA ASN A 5 -0.36 -4.02 -19.57
C ASN A 5 -1.77 -4.37 -19.08
N LYS A 6 -1.90 -5.53 -18.44
CA LYS A 6 -3.02 -5.76 -17.53
C LYS A 6 -2.76 -4.85 -16.34
N LYS A 7 -3.30 -3.62 -16.37
CA LYS A 7 -3.20 -2.64 -15.28
C LYS A 7 -3.61 -3.35 -13.99
N ALA A 8 -2.63 -3.70 -13.17
CA ALA A 8 -2.87 -4.29 -11.86
C ALA A 8 -2.92 -3.14 -10.86
N ASN A 9 -3.86 -3.22 -9.93
CA ASN A 9 -3.97 -2.26 -8.84
C ASN A 9 -3.28 -2.79 -7.58
N ALA A 10 -2.74 -1.87 -6.80
CA ALA A 10 -2.13 -2.14 -5.52
C ALA A 10 -2.65 -1.18 -4.45
N ALA A 11 -2.63 -1.64 -3.21
CA ALA A 11 -2.71 -0.79 -2.02
C ALA A 11 -1.37 -0.86 -1.27
N ILE A 12 -1.05 0.16 -0.48
CA ILE A 12 0.08 0.13 0.47
C ILE A 12 -0.47 0.30 1.88
N ILE A 13 -0.09 -0.59 2.79
CA ILE A 13 -0.45 -0.51 4.21
C ILE A 13 0.79 -0.17 5.02
N VAL A 14 0.81 1.04 5.58
CA VAL A 14 1.85 1.51 6.51
C VAL A 14 1.41 1.18 7.93
N ILE A 15 2.22 0.43 8.65
CA ILE A 15 1.98 0.05 10.05
C ILE A 15 3.00 0.80 10.91
N GLY A 16 2.53 1.61 11.85
CA GLY A 16 3.42 2.35 12.73
C GLY A 16 2.75 3.49 13.48
N ASN A 17 2.84 3.47 14.80
CA ASN A 17 2.24 4.48 15.67
C ASN A 17 2.99 5.82 15.58
N GLU A 18 4.27 5.80 15.22
CA GLU A 18 5.12 6.96 14.96
C GLU A 18 4.68 7.73 13.71
N ILE A 19 4.18 7.03 12.69
CA ILE A 19 3.62 7.66 11.49
C ILE A 19 2.27 8.29 11.83
N LEU A 20 1.41 7.56 12.57
CA LEU A 20 0.12 8.08 13.04
C LEU A 20 0.26 9.30 13.96
N SER A 21 1.26 9.29 14.85
CA SER A 21 1.52 10.41 15.77
C SER A 21 2.29 11.56 15.12
N GLY A 22 2.70 11.43 13.86
CA GLY A 22 3.46 12.45 13.14
C GLY A 22 4.90 12.64 13.64
N ARG A 23 5.40 11.72 14.48
CA ARG A 23 6.79 11.74 14.96
C ARG A 23 7.77 11.42 13.84
N THR A 24 7.32 10.66 12.85
CA THR A 24 8.12 10.21 11.73
C THR A 24 7.35 10.42 10.43
N GLN A 25 8.01 10.97 9.42
CA GLN A 25 7.46 11.07 8.08
C GLN A 25 7.69 9.77 7.33
N ASP A 26 6.63 9.18 6.76
CA ASP A 26 6.79 8.05 5.86
C ASP A 26 7.41 8.50 4.53
N VAL A 27 8.48 7.80 4.13
CA VAL A 27 9.15 7.98 2.82
C VAL A 27 8.95 6.76 1.91
N ASN A 28 8.46 5.64 2.46
CA ASN A 28 8.36 4.37 1.76
C ASN A 28 7.24 4.39 0.73
N VAL A 29 6.10 5.02 1.04
CA VAL A 29 4.95 5.12 0.13
C VAL A 29 5.35 5.76 -1.20
N VAL A 30 6.13 6.85 -1.15
CA VAL A 30 6.58 7.55 -2.37
C VAL A 30 7.51 6.67 -3.20
N LEU A 31 8.47 6.00 -2.55
CA LEU A 31 9.42 5.11 -3.22
C LEU A 31 8.72 3.91 -3.88
N LEU A 32 7.89 3.20 -3.11
CA LEU A 32 7.16 2.03 -3.56
C LEU A 32 6.16 2.38 -4.66
N SER A 33 5.44 3.50 -4.53
CA SER A 33 4.48 3.93 -5.56
C SER A 33 5.16 4.23 -6.88
N LYS A 34 6.34 4.88 -6.87
CA LYS A 34 7.11 5.13 -8.10
C LYS A 34 7.58 3.81 -8.73
N TRP A 35 8.16 2.94 -7.93
CA TRP A 35 8.65 1.64 -8.39
C TRP A 35 7.54 0.74 -8.96
N LEU A 36 6.39 0.66 -8.29
CA LEU A 36 5.23 -0.09 -8.78
C LEU A 36 4.70 0.51 -10.09
N ASN A 37 4.65 1.84 -10.21
CA ASN A 37 4.23 2.49 -11.46
C ASN A 37 5.19 2.16 -12.63
N GLU A 38 6.51 2.09 -12.40
CA GLU A 38 7.49 1.65 -13.41
C GLU A 38 7.24 0.21 -13.87
N LEU A 39 6.72 -0.63 -12.97
CA LEU A 39 6.32 -2.02 -13.27
C LEU A 39 4.92 -2.13 -13.91
N GLY A 40 4.21 -1.02 -14.09
CA GLY A 40 2.84 -1.00 -14.64
C GLY A 40 1.75 -1.36 -13.61
N VAL A 41 2.08 -1.33 -12.32
CA VAL A 41 1.15 -1.53 -11.21
C VAL A 41 0.80 -0.16 -10.61
N LYS A 42 -0.49 0.18 -10.62
CA LYS A 42 -0.95 1.46 -10.10
C LYS A 42 -1.32 1.31 -8.62
N VAL A 43 -0.68 2.09 -7.76
CA VAL A 43 -1.13 2.24 -6.38
C VAL A 43 -2.36 3.15 -6.37
N GLU A 44 -3.47 2.67 -5.83
CA GLU A 44 -4.74 3.42 -5.79
C GLU A 44 -5.19 3.76 -4.37
N GLU A 45 -4.61 3.10 -3.36
CA GLU A 45 -4.95 3.32 -1.95
C GLU A 45 -3.72 3.19 -1.06
N VAL A 46 -3.62 4.06 -0.06
CA VAL A 46 -2.61 3.97 1.00
C VAL A 46 -3.32 4.13 2.33
N ARG A 47 -3.09 3.21 3.27
CA ARG A 47 -3.59 3.31 4.64
C ARG A 47 -2.43 3.37 5.62
N VAL A 48 -2.55 4.23 6.63
CA VAL A 48 -1.69 4.20 7.81
C VAL A 48 -2.52 3.64 8.96
N ILE A 49 -2.06 2.56 9.58
CA ILE A 49 -2.77 1.84 10.64
C ILE A 49 -1.89 1.67 11.88
N PRO A 50 -2.48 1.52 13.08
CA PRO A 50 -1.70 1.30 14.29
C PRO A 50 -1.07 -0.10 14.27
N ASP A 51 0.02 -0.25 15.03
CA ASP A 51 0.68 -1.54 15.25
C ASP A 51 -0.11 -2.38 16.28
N LEU A 52 -1.30 -2.80 15.86
CA LEU A 52 -2.25 -3.61 16.62
C LEU A 52 -2.73 -4.77 15.74
N GLU A 53 -2.61 -5.99 16.24
CA GLU A 53 -2.92 -7.22 15.49
C GLU A 53 -4.32 -7.18 14.87
N ASP A 54 -5.36 -6.85 15.66
CA ASP A 54 -6.73 -6.76 15.17
C ASP A 54 -6.90 -5.74 14.04
N SER A 55 -6.21 -4.59 14.13
CA SER A 55 -6.24 -3.55 13.11
C SER A 55 -5.56 -4.02 11.82
N ILE A 56 -4.44 -4.72 11.93
CA ILE A 56 -3.70 -5.28 10.78
C ILE A 56 -4.55 -6.35 10.10
N VAL A 57 -5.07 -7.32 10.85
CA VAL A 57 -5.88 -8.43 10.31
C VAL A 57 -7.16 -7.90 9.65
N SER A 58 -7.87 -6.98 10.29
CA SER A 58 -9.06 -6.35 9.73
C SER A 58 -8.75 -5.63 8.42
N THR A 59 -7.71 -4.79 8.42
CA THR A 59 -7.31 -3.99 7.26
C THR A 59 -6.92 -4.87 6.07
N ILE A 60 -6.05 -5.87 6.28
CA ILE A 60 -5.62 -6.77 5.22
C ILE A 60 -6.81 -7.55 4.63
N ASN A 61 -7.71 -8.05 5.47
CA ASN A 61 -8.89 -8.79 5.01
C ASN A 61 -9.90 -7.93 4.23
N GLU A 62 -9.99 -6.64 4.55
CA GLU A 62 -10.80 -5.69 3.79
C GLU A 62 -10.15 -5.38 2.43
N VAL A 63 -8.87 -4.96 2.45
CA VAL A 63 -8.14 -4.46 1.29
C VAL A 63 -7.92 -5.55 0.24
N ARG A 64 -7.63 -6.80 0.65
CA ARG A 64 -7.39 -7.93 -0.29
C ARG A 64 -8.56 -8.28 -1.21
N LYS A 65 -9.76 -7.78 -0.92
CA LYS A 65 -10.95 -7.99 -1.76
C LYS A 65 -10.93 -7.10 -2.99
N ASN A 66 -10.26 -5.95 -2.91
CA ASN A 66 -10.32 -4.89 -3.91
C ASN A 66 -9.02 -4.73 -4.71
N PHE A 67 -7.89 -5.21 -4.18
CA PHE A 67 -6.58 -5.03 -4.78
C PHE A 67 -5.90 -6.34 -5.12
N LYS A 68 -5.18 -6.35 -6.25
CA LYS A 68 -4.37 -7.49 -6.67
C LYS A 68 -3.08 -7.64 -5.85
N TYR A 69 -2.50 -6.51 -5.44
CA TYR A 69 -1.30 -6.45 -4.62
C TYR A 69 -1.55 -5.58 -3.38
N ILE A 70 -0.94 -5.95 -2.25
CA ILE A 70 -0.95 -5.20 -0.99
C ILE A 70 0.48 -5.22 -0.46
#